data_AF-A0A4V2XTK0-F1
#
_entry.id   AF-A0A4V2XTK0-F1
#
_cell.length_a   1.000
_cell.length_b   1.000
_cell.length_c   1.000
_cell.angle_alpha   90.00
_cell.angle_beta   90.00
_cell.angle_gamma   90.00
#
_symmetry.space_group_name_H-M   'P 1'
#
loop_
_entity.id
_entity.type
_entity.pdbx_description
1 polymer ?
#
loop_
_entity_poly.entity_id
_entity_poly.type
_entity_poly.pdbx_seq_one_letter_code
_entity_poly.pdbx_strand_id
1 'polypeptide(L)'
;MGALVTLDLPSDSPMLGLPWIITFGPLGDADEWEPVVCGPYERPHALALAEAVVAEEQLMAVVEPLLPALSAEEIRSEIAAAQIAAADEAAQVDQADLYGDFEDIIDEELDAAADEAGRGEPTVPPTEAELRAGFRRIAEILTAKGS
;
A
#
# COMPACT_ATOMS: atom_id res chain seq x y z
N MET A 1 -9.47 2.33 -17.17
CA MET A 1 -8.45 1.71 -16.32
C MET A 1 -8.20 2.71 -15.22
N GLY A 2 -8.54 2.32 -14.00
CA GLY A 2 -8.34 3.09 -12.79
C GLY A 2 -6.87 3.12 -12.34
N ALA A 3 -6.65 3.60 -11.12
CA ALA A 3 -5.32 3.72 -10.54
C ALA A 3 -5.16 2.76 -9.36
N LEU A 4 -4.03 2.05 -9.31
CA LEU A 4 -3.61 1.24 -8.16
C LEU A 4 -2.44 1.95 -7.47
N VAL A 5 -2.59 2.21 -6.18
CA VAL A 5 -1.56 2.80 -5.32
C VAL A 5 -1.23 1.82 -4.21
N THR A 6 0.05 1.58 -3.98
CA THR A 6 0.52 0.74 -2.86
C THR A 6 1.85 1.25 -2.35
N LEU A 7 2.19 0.89 -1.11
CA LEU A 7 3.48 1.23 -0.50
C LEU A 7 4.60 0.46 -1.19
N ASP A 8 5.63 1.18 -1.60
CA ASP A 8 6.90 0.58 -1.98
C ASP A 8 7.67 0.18 -0.71
N LEU A 9 7.86 -1.12 -0.53
CA LEU A 9 8.45 -1.69 0.68
C LEU A 9 9.63 -2.58 0.29
N PRO A 10 10.78 -2.48 0.99
CA PRO A 10 11.87 -3.43 0.86
C PRO A 10 11.39 -4.87 1.03
N SER A 11 12.00 -5.81 0.29
CA SER A 11 11.59 -7.22 0.28
C SER A 11 11.63 -7.94 1.64
N ASP A 12 12.39 -7.40 2.58
CA ASP A 12 12.56 -7.87 3.96
C ASP A 12 11.74 -7.07 4.98
N SER A 13 10.92 -6.12 4.53
CA SER A 13 10.11 -5.28 5.41
C SER A 13 9.14 -6.14 6.23
N PRO A 14 9.11 -5.99 7.57
CA PRO A 14 8.16 -6.71 8.42
C PRO A 14 6.70 -6.36 8.10
N MET A 15 6.45 -5.20 7.47
CA MET A 15 5.11 -4.77 7.04
C MET A 15 4.52 -5.67 5.95
N LEU A 16 5.36 -6.38 5.17
CA LEU A 16 4.90 -7.35 4.18
C LEU A 16 4.15 -8.53 4.82
N GLY A 17 4.46 -8.87 6.07
CA GLY A 17 3.82 -9.95 6.82
C GLY A 17 2.54 -9.53 7.55
N LEU A 18 2.19 -8.25 7.55
CA LEU A 18 0.94 -7.77 8.14
C LEU A 18 -0.26 -8.16 7.25
N PRO A 19 -1.49 -8.15 7.78
CA PRO A 19 -2.69 -8.18 6.95
C PRO A 19 -2.82 -6.89 6.15
N TRP A 20 -3.47 -6.92 4.99
CA TRP A 20 -3.61 -5.78 4.08
C TRP A 20 -5.08 -5.45 3.82
N ILE A 21 -5.38 -4.17 3.63
CA ILE A 21 -6.70 -3.69 3.21
C ILE A 21 -6.61 -3.09 1.81
N ILE A 22 -7.77 -2.98 1.16
CA ILE A 22 -7.94 -2.23 -0.08
C ILE A 22 -8.98 -1.15 0.18
N THR A 23 -8.62 0.11 -0.04
CA THR A 23 -9.55 1.23 -0.03
C THR A 23 -9.84 1.64 -1.47
N PHE A 24 -11.07 1.41 -1.91
CA PHE A 24 -11.54 1.87 -3.21
C PHE A 24 -12.25 3.23 -3.07
N GLY A 25 -11.90 4.18 -3.92
CA GLY A 25 -12.49 5.52 -3.92
C GLY A 25 -12.60 6.10 -5.34
N PRO A 26 -13.23 7.26 -5.49
CA PRO A 26 -13.30 7.94 -6.77
C PRO A 26 -11.90 8.32 -7.28
N LEU A 27 -11.71 8.23 -8.59
CA LEU A 27 -10.44 8.60 -9.23
C LEU A 27 -10.25 10.12 -9.33
N GLY A 28 -11.33 10.89 -9.27
CA GLY A 28 -11.29 12.34 -9.27
C GLY A 28 -12.52 12.96 -8.61
N ASP A 29 -12.45 14.26 -8.35
CA ASP A 29 -13.39 15.01 -7.52
C ASP A 29 -14.82 15.15 -8.08
N ALA A 30 -15.08 14.65 -9.29
CA ALA A 30 -16.40 14.73 -9.93
C ALA A 30 -17.38 13.68 -9.41
N ASP A 31 -16.88 12.55 -8.91
CA ASP A 31 -17.67 11.44 -8.41
C ASP A 31 -17.55 11.38 -6.88
N GLU A 32 -18.29 12.21 -6.16
CA GLU A 32 -18.25 12.23 -4.69
C GLU A 32 -19.02 11.04 -4.10
N TRP A 33 -18.36 9.90 -3.94
CA TRP A 33 -18.88 8.75 -3.20
C TRP A 33 -17.92 8.29 -2.09
N GLU A 34 -18.51 7.71 -1.05
CA GLU A 34 -17.80 7.29 0.17
C GLU A 34 -16.88 6.09 -0.09
N PRO A 35 -15.57 6.17 0.21
CA PRO A 35 -14.64 5.07 -0.03
C PRO A 35 -15.07 3.75 0.63
N VAL A 36 -14.85 2.64 -0.08
CA VAL A 36 -15.16 1.29 0.38
C VAL A 36 -13.86 0.59 0.79
N VAL A 37 -13.81 0.14 2.05
CA VAL A 37 -12.65 -0.59 2.59
C VAL A 37 -12.94 -2.09 2.61
N CYS A 38 -12.09 -2.87 1.96
CA CYS A 38 -12.17 -4.32 1.83
C CYS A 38 -11.00 -5.01 2.55
N GLY A 39 -11.24 -6.19 3.11
CA GLY A 39 -10.22 -7.03 3.76
C GLY A 39 -10.53 -7.37 5.23
N PRO A 40 -9.53 -7.82 6.00
CA PRO A 40 -8.12 -7.92 5.64
C PRO A 40 -7.79 -9.12 4.73
N TYR A 41 -6.79 -8.97 3.87
CA TYR A 41 -6.26 -9.99 2.96
C TYR A 41 -4.76 -10.21 3.20
N GLU A 42 -4.20 -11.27 2.61
CA GLU A 42 -2.75 -11.38 2.45
C GLU A 42 -2.31 -10.45 1.31
N ARG A 43 -1.09 -9.88 1.39
CA ARG A 43 -0.62 -8.89 0.40
C ARG A 43 -0.81 -9.33 -1.07
N PRO A 44 -0.42 -10.55 -1.48
CA PRO A 44 -0.60 -10.96 -2.88
C PRO A 44 -2.08 -11.02 -3.30
N HIS A 45 -2.96 -11.41 -2.38
CA HIS A 45 -4.40 -11.42 -2.63
C HIS A 45 -4.98 -10.01 -2.73
N ALA A 46 -4.54 -9.08 -1.86
CA ALA A 46 -4.98 -7.70 -1.90
C ALA A 46 -4.63 -7.02 -3.24
N LEU A 47 -3.37 -7.18 -3.68
CA LEU A 47 -2.88 -6.61 -4.94
C LEU A 47 -3.63 -7.18 -6.14
N ALA A 48 -3.78 -8.52 -6.23
CA ALA A 48 -4.46 -9.16 -7.35
C ALA A 48 -5.95 -8.77 -7.44
N LEU A 49 -6.64 -8.65 -6.30
CA LEU A 49 -8.03 -8.16 -6.27
C LEU A 49 -8.13 -6.70 -6.69
N ALA A 50 -7.24 -5.84 -6.19
CA ALA A 50 -7.26 -4.43 -6.53
C ALA A 50 -6.96 -4.21 -8.03
N GLU A 51 -5.93 -4.88 -8.55
CA GLU A 51 -5.54 -4.87 -9.96
C GLU A 51 -6.72 -5.27 -10.88
N ALA A 52 -7.41 -6.36 -10.54
CA ALA A 52 -8.54 -6.83 -11.33
C ALA A 52 -9.72 -5.84 -11.36
N VAL A 53 -10.00 -5.16 -10.24
CA VAL A 53 -11.07 -4.16 -10.18
C VAL A 53 -10.69 -2.91 -10.98
N VAL A 54 -9.49 -2.36 -10.80
CA VAL A 54 -9.06 -1.14 -11.52
C VAL A 54 -8.82 -1.37 -13.01
N ALA A 55 -8.57 -2.62 -13.42
CA ALA A 55 -8.49 -2.97 -14.84
C ALA A 55 -9.84 -2.73 -15.56
N GLU A 56 -10.95 -3.00 -14.88
CA GLU A 56 -12.30 -2.90 -15.44
C GLU A 56 -13.00 -1.57 -15.13
N GLU A 57 -12.67 -0.94 -14.00
CA GLU A 57 -13.37 0.24 -13.48
C GLU A 57 -12.49 1.50 -13.46
N GLN A 58 -13.11 2.68 -13.57
CA GLN A 58 -12.44 3.98 -13.52
C GLN A 58 -12.41 4.53 -12.08
N LEU A 59 -11.73 3.83 -11.18
CA LEU A 59 -11.66 4.16 -9.76
C LEU A 59 -10.22 4.13 -9.25
N MET A 60 -9.99 4.64 -8.04
CA MET A 60 -8.70 4.51 -7.35
C MET A 60 -8.78 3.37 -6.33
N ALA A 61 -7.74 2.55 -6.27
CA ALA A 61 -7.55 1.52 -5.26
C ALA A 61 -6.23 1.79 -4.50
N VAL A 62 -6.31 1.94 -3.19
CA VAL A 62 -5.15 2.06 -2.30
C VAL A 62 -4.99 0.75 -1.53
N VAL A 63 -3.86 0.08 -1.68
CA VAL A 63 -3.53 -1.19 -1.04
C VAL A 63 -2.44 -0.98 0.00
N GLU A 64 -2.79 -1.13 1.28
CA GLU A 64 -1.95 -0.77 2.41
C GLU A 64 -2.03 -1.80 3.56
N PRO A 65 -0.97 -1.95 4.38
CA PRO A 65 -0.96 -2.85 5.51
C PRO A 65 -1.83 -2.31 6.64
N LEU A 66 -2.60 -3.20 7.25
CA LEU A 66 -3.39 -2.96 8.45
C LEU A 66 -2.52 -3.19 9.69
N LEU A 67 -2.29 -2.13 10.46
CA LEU A 67 -1.62 -2.21 11.77
C LEU A 67 -2.61 -2.69 12.85
N PRO A 68 -2.44 -3.90 13.43
CA PRO A 68 -3.40 -4.46 14.37
C PRO A 68 -3.16 -3.94 15.80
N ALA A 69 -3.23 -2.64 16.02
CA ALA A 69 -2.98 -2.03 17.33
C ALA A 69 -3.98 -2.50 18.40
N LEU A 70 -3.50 -2.82 19.61
CA LEU A 70 -4.33 -3.35 20.70
C LEU A 70 -4.76 -2.29 21.72
N SER A 71 -4.25 -1.06 21.59
CA SER A 71 -4.58 0.03 22.50
C SER A 71 -4.50 1.39 21.80
N ALA A 72 -5.18 2.38 22.37
CA ALA A 72 -5.06 3.76 21.91
C ALA A 72 -3.65 4.34 22.11
N GLU A 73 -2.86 3.77 23.03
CA GLU A 73 -1.46 4.18 23.22
C GLU A 73 -0.59 3.67 22.07
N GLU A 74 -0.72 2.41 21.68
CA GLU A 74 -0.05 1.87 20.49
C GLU A 74 -0.36 2.72 19.25
N ILE A 75 -1.63 3.06 19.01
CA ILE A 75 -2.02 3.91 17.88
C ILE A 75 -1.32 5.27 17.93
N ARG A 76 -1.26 5.91 19.09
CA ARG A 76 -0.57 7.21 19.23
C ARG A 76 0.93 7.10 19.00
N SER A 77 1.55 6.01 19.44
CA SER A 77 2.97 5.74 19.17
C SER A 77 3.24 5.56 17.68
N GLU A 78 2.40 4.83 16.96
CA GLU A 78 2.51 4.69 15.49
C GLU A 78 2.34 6.04 14.78
N ILE A 79 1.37 6.86 15.19
CA ILE A 79 1.19 8.22 14.64
C ILE A 79 2.44 9.08 14.88
N ALA A 80 3.01 9.04 16.08
CA ALA A 80 4.22 9.80 16.39
C ALA A 80 5.42 9.31 15.56
N ALA A 81 5.57 7.99 15.36
CA ALA A 81 6.61 7.41 14.52
C ALA A 81 6.47 7.86 13.06
N ALA A 82 5.25 7.84 12.51
CA ALA A 82 4.97 8.32 11.14
C ALA A 82 5.27 9.81 10.97
N GLN A 83 4.92 10.64 11.97
CA GLN A 83 5.23 12.08 11.95
C GLN A 83 6.74 12.35 11.97
N ILE A 84 7.50 11.57 12.74
CA ILE A 84 8.96 11.67 12.78
C ILE A 84 9.56 11.27 11.43
N ALA A 85 9.13 10.13 10.86
CA ALA A 85 9.60 9.68 9.55
C ALA A 85 9.34 10.71 8.44
N ALA A 86 8.13 11.29 8.40
CA ALA A 86 7.80 12.33 7.45
C ALA A 86 8.66 13.61 7.61
N ALA A 87 9.01 13.97 8.85
CA ALA A 87 9.89 15.11 9.12
C ALA A 87 11.35 14.82 8.70
N ASP A 88 11.84 13.61 8.92
CA ASP A 88 13.18 13.19 8.51
C ASP A 88 13.32 13.10 6.99
N GLU A 89 12.30 12.61 6.28
CA GLU A 89 12.24 12.63 4.81
C GLU A 89 12.27 14.06 4.27
N ALA A 90 11.44 14.97 4.82
CA ALA A 90 11.45 16.37 4.43
C ALA A 90 12.83 17.04 4.64
N ALA A 91 13.50 16.72 5.76
CA ALA A 91 14.84 17.23 6.04
C ALA A 91 15.93 16.67 5.10
N GLN A 92 15.76 15.45 4.56
CA GLN A 92 16.65 14.89 3.55
C GLN A 92 16.46 15.56 2.19
N VAL A 93 15.22 15.88 1.80
CA VAL A 93 14.93 16.65 0.58
C VAL A 93 15.54 18.06 0.67
N ASP A 94 15.36 18.77 1.79
CA ASP A 94 15.96 20.09 2.00
C ASP A 94 17.52 20.06 1.96
N GLN A 95 18.15 18.95 2.35
CA GLN A 95 19.61 18.78 2.21
C GLN A 95 20.03 18.47 0.77
N ALA A 96 19.22 17.75 -0.01
CA ALA A 96 19.47 17.50 -1.42
C ALA A 96 19.42 18.79 -2.24
N ASP A 97 18.49 19.70 -1.93
CA ASP A 97 18.40 21.03 -2.56
C ASP A 97 19.62 21.94 -2.27
N LEU A 98 20.38 21.65 -1.20
CA LEU A 98 21.64 22.35 -0.87
C LEU A 98 22.86 21.84 -1.67
N TYR A 99 22.78 20.63 -2.25
CA TYR A 99 23.78 20.06 -3.14
C TYR A 99 23.26 20.11 -4.58
N GLY A 100 23.23 21.32 -5.14
CA GLY A 100 22.60 21.62 -6.41
C GLY A 100 23.05 20.80 -7.63
N ASP A 101 22.06 20.64 -8.51
CA ASP A 101 22.10 20.28 -9.93
C ASP A 101 22.45 18.82 -10.29
N PHE A 102 21.49 17.92 -10.07
CA PHE A 102 21.39 16.61 -10.72
C PHE A 102 20.12 16.48 -11.58
N GLU A 103 19.49 17.60 -11.96
CA GLU A 103 18.18 17.62 -12.63
C GLU A 103 18.22 16.97 -14.04
N ASP A 104 19.37 16.91 -14.71
CA ASP A 104 19.47 16.40 -16.09
C ASP A 104 19.66 14.87 -16.25
N ILE A 105 19.82 14.09 -15.17
CA ILE A 105 20.00 12.61 -15.24
C ILE A 105 18.78 11.85 -14.68
N ILE A 106 17.98 12.47 -13.82
CA ILE A 106 16.91 11.80 -13.07
C ILE A 106 15.70 11.51 -13.96
N ASP A 107 15.35 12.39 -14.91
CA ASP A 107 14.13 12.22 -15.72
C ASP A 107 14.14 10.94 -16.58
N GLU A 108 15.28 10.52 -17.13
CA GLU A 108 15.35 9.32 -17.98
C GLU A 108 15.44 8.01 -17.15
N GLU A 109 15.97 8.06 -15.92
CA GLU A 109 16.04 6.91 -15.02
C GLU A 109 14.71 6.70 -14.24
N LEU A 110 13.98 7.78 -13.92
CA LEU A 110 12.69 7.71 -13.25
C LEU A 110 11.59 7.15 -14.16
N ASP A 111 11.58 7.53 -15.44
CA ASP A 111 10.67 6.96 -16.46
C ASP A 111 10.99 5.47 -16.71
N ALA A 112 12.28 5.09 -16.70
CA ALA A 112 12.68 3.68 -16.83
C ALA A 112 12.32 2.84 -15.60
N ALA A 113 12.49 3.37 -14.39
CA ALA A 113 12.09 2.71 -13.14
C ALA A 113 10.56 2.56 -13.02
N ALA A 114 9.80 3.57 -13.48
CA ALA A 114 8.34 3.49 -13.54
C ALA A 114 7.86 2.41 -14.53
N ASP A 115 8.58 2.22 -15.65
CA ASP A 115 8.27 1.16 -16.62
C ASP A 115 8.69 -0.24 -16.16
N GLU A 116 9.75 -0.37 -15.34
CA GLU A 116 10.27 -1.66 -14.83
C GLU A 116 9.57 -2.12 -13.53
N ALA A 117 9.02 -1.21 -12.71
CA ALA A 117 8.48 -1.51 -11.39
C ALA A 117 7.04 -2.08 -11.34
N GLY A 118 6.30 -2.15 -12.45
CA GLY A 118 4.84 -2.35 -12.32
C GLY A 118 4.10 -3.10 -13.41
N ARG A 119 4.75 -3.63 -14.45
CA ARG A 119 4.06 -4.35 -15.53
C ARG A 119 4.25 -5.85 -15.43
N GLY A 120 3.91 -6.43 -14.27
CA GLY A 120 3.61 -7.85 -14.21
C GLY A 120 2.40 -8.17 -15.11
N GLU A 121 2.32 -9.37 -15.66
CA GLU A 121 1.05 -9.84 -16.23
C GLU A 121 -0.05 -9.70 -15.16
N PRO A 122 -1.28 -9.29 -15.53
CA PRO A 122 -2.37 -9.14 -14.56
C PRO A 122 -2.49 -10.37 -13.70
N THR A 123 -2.27 -10.21 -12.40
CA THR A 123 -2.29 -11.36 -11.51
C THR A 123 -3.70 -11.93 -11.46
N VAL A 124 -3.82 -13.24 -11.72
CA VAL A 124 -5.12 -13.93 -11.65
C VAL A 124 -5.70 -13.73 -10.25
N PRO A 125 -6.92 -13.19 -10.11
CA PRO A 125 -7.52 -12.98 -8.80
C PRO A 125 -7.61 -14.28 -8.00
N PRO A 126 -7.40 -14.21 -6.67
CA PRO A 126 -7.50 -15.39 -5.82
C PRO A 126 -8.93 -15.95 -5.85
N THR A 127 -9.03 -17.26 -5.78
CA THR A 127 -10.30 -17.96 -5.62
C THR A 127 -10.88 -17.73 -4.23
N GLU A 128 -12.19 -17.96 -4.08
CA GLU A 128 -12.85 -17.88 -2.77
C GLU A 128 -12.21 -18.83 -1.74
N ALA A 129 -11.77 -20.01 -2.17
CA ALA A 129 -11.11 -20.97 -1.28
C ALA A 129 -9.77 -20.45 -0.75
N GLU A 130 -8.97 -19.80 -1.60
CA GLU A 130 -7.71 -19.17 -1.22
C GLU A 130 -7.93 -17.99 -0.27
N LEU A 131 -8.94 -17.16 -0.54
CA LEU A 131 -9.32 -16.06 0.35
C LEU A 131 -9.74 -16.57 1.73
N ARG A 132 -10.62 -17.58 1.79
CA ARG A 132 -11.04 -18.19 3.08
C ARG A 132 -9.86 -18.81 3.84
N ALA A 133 -8.90 -19.41 3.14
CA ALA A 133 -7.69 -19.94 3.76
C ALA A 133 -6.78 -18.81 4.29
N GLY A 134 -6.62 -17.72 3.54
CA GLY A 134 -5.90 -16.52 3.96
C GLY A 134 -6.52 -15.87 5.20
N PHE A 135 -7.85 -15.72 5.23
CA PHE A 135 -8.56 -15.19 6.41
C PHE A 135 -8.29 -15.99 7.68
N ARG A 136 -8.15 -17.32 7.57
CA ARG A 136 -7.82 -18.16 8.73
C ARG A 136 -6.43 -17.84 9.28
N ARG A 137 -5.43 -17.73 8.40
CA ARG A 137 -4.05 -17.38 8.80
C ARG A 137 -3.97 -15.98 9.39
N ILE A 138 -4.68 -15.02 8.80
CA ILE A 138 -4.78 -13.67 9.35
C ILE A 138 -5.44 -13.67 10.72
N ALA A 139 -6.51 -14.43 10.91
CA ALA A 139 -7.16 -14.55 12.22
C ALA A 139 -6.20 -15.11 13.28
N GLU A 140 -5.37 -16.10 12.92
CA GLU A 140 -4.32 -16.62 13.81
C GLU A 140 -3.29 -15.53 14.18
N ILE A 141 -2.83 -14.73 13.20
CA ILE A 141 -1.91 -13.60 13.44
C ILE A 141 -2.54 -12.56 14.38
N LEU A 142 -3.77 -12.15 14.10
CA LEU A 142 -4.48 -11.11 14.85
C LEU A 142 -4.79 -11.54 16.28
N THR A 143 -5.04 -12.84 16.50
CA THR A 143 -5.36 -13.39 17.83
C THR A 143 -4.13 -13.76 18.64
N ALA A 144 -3.00 -14.07 17.99
CA ALA A 144 -1.73 -14.33 18.66
C ALA A 144 -1.08 -13.06 19.23
N LYS A 145 -1.38 -11.88 18.68
CA LYS A 145 -0.84 -10.60 19.17
C LYS A 145 -1.33 -10.35 20.61
N GLY A 146 -0.39 -10.34 21.56
CA GLY A 146 -0.67 -10.10 22.98
C GLY A 146 -1.07 -11.33 23.80
N SER A 147 -1.03 -12.54 23.22
CA SER A 147 -1.14 -13.82 23.94
C SER A 147 0.20 -14.30 24.52
#